data_AF-A0A9D5VV90-F1
#
_entry.id   AF-A0A9D5VV90-F1
#
_cell.length_a   1.000
_cell.length_b   1.000
_cell.length_c   1.000
_cell.angle_alpha   90.00
_cell.angle_beta   90.00
_cell.angle_gamma   90.00
#
_symmetry.space_group_name_H-M   'P 1'
#
loop_
_entity.id
_entity.type
_entity.pdbx_description
1 polymer ?
#
loop_
_entity_poly.entity_id
_entity_poly.type
_entity_poly.pdbx_seq_one_letter_code
_entity_poly.pdbx_strand_id
1 'polypeptide(L)'
;MNIIKISAVILLSFFITVAFAGNIDSPALPADSGSAMFTIDDIYNRLDSGTAGSKRTGSFNEAGSLPASTGHTLNEIMNKAPALDNSNGASTSDVKTGKTFWGLTNGQWGLKTGTGNISSANLSPVEKTGQATSYGTRDDGVLKKGVAWASPRFTDNGNGTVTDNNTGLIWLKDANCFSAKTWTLALSSCNNLASGSCGLTDSSVAGDWRMPNVNELSTLIDYGRYNPALPSEHPFTGVQSHLYWSSSTNASSTNYAWDIYLSDGYVYNDNKTYAYYVWPVRGGQ
;
A
#
# COMPACT_ATOMS: atom_id res chain seq x y z
N MET A 1 77.43 -29.82 -70.70
CA MET A 1 76.39 -30.64 -71.33
C MET A 1 75.70 -31.45 -70.23
N ASN A 2 74.38 -31.22 -70.06
CA ASN A 2 73.37 -31.95 -69.27
C ASN A 2 73.57 -32.10 -67.74
N ILE A 3 72.82 -31.43 -66.86
CA ILE A 3 71.35 -31.40 -66.54
C ILE A 3 71.04 -32.23 -65.27
N ILE A 4 70.82 -31.48 -64.18
CA ILE A 4 69.71 -31.49 -63.20
C ILE A 4 69.29 -32.82 -62.51
N LYS A 5 69.30 -32.81 -61.17
CA LYS A 5 68.23 -33.41 -60.35
C LYS A 5 67.72 -32.40 -59.31
N ILE A 6 66.43 -32.11 -59.38
CA ILE A 6 65.63 -31.34 -58.42
C ILE A 6 64.95 -32.34 -57.47
N SER A 7 65.02 -32.10 -56.16
CA SER A 7 64.11 -32.69 -55.19
C SER A 7 63.60 -31.58 -54.27
N ALA A 8 62.30 -31.31 -54.35
CA ALA A 8 61.58 -30.38 -53.49
C ALA A 8 61.08 -31.12 -52.24
N VAL A 9 61.31 -30.54 -51.06
CA VAL A 9 60.72 -30.99 -49.78
C VAL A 9 59.75 -29.91 -49.32
N ILE A 10 58.46 -30.27 -49.29
CA ILE A 10 57.36 -29.44 -48.80
C ILE A 10 57.28 -29.62 -47.28
N LEU A 11 57.46 -28.55 -46.51
CA LEU A 11 57.29 -28.56 -45.05
C LEU A 11 55.93 -27.94 -44.68
N LEU A 12 55.08 -28.73 -44.03
CA LEU A 12 53.73 -28.41 -43.59
C LEU A 12 53.79 -27.54 -42.32
N SER A 13 53.14 -26.37 -42.30
CA SER A 13 53.08 -25.47 -41.14
C SER A 13 51.83 -25.76 -40.28
N PHE A 14 52.03 -26.14 -39.02
CA PHE A 14 50.97 -26.25 -38.01
C PHE A 14 50.77 -24.90 -37.32
N PHE A 15 49.56 -24.33 -37.37
CA PHE A 15 49.17 -23.18 -36.55
C PHE A 15 48.74 -23.66 -35.16
N ILE A 16 49.44 -23.22 -34.11
CA ILE A 16 49.02 -23.40 -32.72
C ILE A 16 48.18 -22.18 -32.34
N THR A 17 46.90 -22.37 -32.02
CA THR A 17 46.06 -21.35 -31.40
C THR A 17 46.42 -21.26 -29.91
N VAL A 18 47.00 -20.14 -29.50
CA VAL A 18 47.25 -19.84 -28.08
C VAL A 18 45.95 -19.31 -27.49
N ALA A 19 45.36 -20.06 -26.56
CA ALA A 19 44.28 -19.56 -25.72
C ALA A 19 44.88 -18.61 -24.67
N PHE A 20 44.54 -17.32 -24.72
CA PHE A 20 44.86 -16.40 -23.64
C PHE A 20 44.00 -16.73 -22.42
N ALA A 21 44.64 -17.05 -21.30
CA ALA A 21 44.00 -17.07 -19.99
C ALA A 21 43.41 -15.67 -19.68
N GLY A 22 42.28 -15.66 -18.96
CA GLY A 22 41.50 -14.45 -18.67
C GLY A 22 42.32 -13.28 -18.09
N ASN A 23 41.83 -12.08 -18.38
CA ASN A 23 42.45 -10.81 -18.04
C ASN A 23 42.79 -10.71 -16.54
N ILE A 24 44.07 -10.56 -16.21
CA ILE A 24 44.53 -10.13 -14.89
C ILE A 24 44.42 -8.60 -14.90
N ASP A 25 43.20 -8.06 -14.82
CA ASP A 25 43.04 -6.62 -14.71
C ASP A 25 43.72 -6.17 -13.42
N SER A 26 44.94 -5.65 -13.56
CA SER A 26 45.58 -4.87 -12.51
C SER A 26 44.63 -3.71 -12.22
N PRO A 27 44.37 -3.36 -10.95
CA PRO A 27 43.56 -2.18 -10.65
C PRO A 27 44.12 -0.99 -11.44
N ALA A 28 43.23 -0.18 -12.02
CA ALA A 28 43.60 0.87 -12.95
C ALA A 28 44.77 1.71 -12.39
N LEU A 29 45.66 2.19 -13.27
CA LEU A 29 46.85 2.93 -12.84
C LEU A 29 46.45 4.07 -11.89
N PRO A 30 47.30 4.49 -10.93
CA PRO A 30 46.96 5.54 -9.95
C PRO A 30 46.47 6.85 -10.59
N ALA A 31 46.85 7.13 -11.83
CA ALA A 31 46.42 8.29 -12.59
C ALA A 31 45.08 8.11 -13.33
N ASP A 32 44.54 6.90 -13.41
CA ASP A 32 43.28 6.60 -14.10
C ASP A 32 42.08 7.10 -13.29
N SER A 33 41.08 7.63 -13.99
CA SER A 33 39.76 7.96 -13.46
C SER A 33 39.05 6.78 -12.78
N GLY A 34 39.31 5.54 -13.23
CA GLY A 34 38.84 4.30 -12.62
C GLY A 34 39.41 4.03 -11.23
N SER A 35 40.52 4.68 -10.88
CA SER A 35 41.17 4.64 -9.55
C SER A 35 40.84 5.85 -8.68
N ALA A 36 39.83 6.64 -9.05
CA ALA A 36 39.35 7.76 -8.26
C ALA A 36 38.64 7.27 -6.98
N MET A 37 39.06 7.81 -5.84
CA MET A 37 38.48 7.55 -4.51
C MET A 37 37.90 8.85 -3.94
N PHE A 38 36.99 8.70 -2.97
CA PHE A 38 36.51 9.81 -2.15
C PHE A 38 37.62 10.29 -1.21
N THR A 39 37.60 11.57 -0.86
CA THR A 39 38.51 12.10 0.16
C THR A 39 38.06 11.70 1.56
N ILE A 40 38.96 11.84 2.53
CA ILE A 40 38.62 11.69 3.95
C ILE A 40 37.51 12.69 4.35
N ASP A 41 37.55 13.91 3.83
CA ASP A 41 36.53 14.93 4.12
C ASP A 41 35.16 14.58 3.52
N ASP A 42 35.14 13.98 2.32
CA ASP A 42 33.90 13.46 1.73
C ASP A 42 33.27 12.39 2.63
N ILE A 43 34.09 11.48 3.17
CA ILE A 43 33.64 10.41 4.07
C ILE A 43 33.14 11.02 5.39
N TYR A 44 33.87 11.98 5.94
CA TYR A 44 33.49 12.66 7.18
C TYR A 44 32.17 13.41 7.03
N ASN A 45 32.01 14.23 5.99
CA ASN A 45 30.78 15.00 5.73
C ASN A 45 29.58 14.09 5.45
N ARG A 46 29.82 12.93 4.83
CA ARG A 46 28.78 11.92 4.63
C ARG A 46 28.29 11.33 5.95
N LEU A 47 29.19 11.10 6.90
CA LEU A 47 28.85 10.60 8.23
C LEU A 47 28.24 11.67 9.15
N ASP A 48 28.70 12.93 9.05
CA ASP A 48 28.28 14.02 9.93
C ASP A 48 26.93 14.64 9.55
N SER A 49 26.77 15.04 8.28
CA SER A 49 25.58 15.78 7.81
C SER A 49 24.80 15.06 6.71
N GLY A 50 25.27 13.88 6.28
CA GLY A 50 24.67 13.13 5.18
C GLY A 50 24.99 13.67 3.78
N THR A 51 25.81 14.71 3.66
CA THR A 51 26.20 15.33 2.37
C THR A 51 26.90 14.30 1.47
N ALA A 52 26.51 14.25 0.19
CA ALA A 52 27.13 13.34 -0.77
C ALA A 52 28.52 13.87 -1.19
N GLY A 53 29.53 13.01 -1.12
CA GLY A 53 30.88 13.34 -1.59
C GLY A 53 31.02 13.21 -3.12
N SER A 54 32.14 13.69 -3.65
CA SER A 54 32.51 13.52 -5.07
C SER A 54 33.90 12.92 -5.19
N LYS A 55 34.06 11.90 -6.05
CA LYS A 55 35.38 11.32 -6.32
C LYS A 55 36.28 12.35 -7.01
N ARG A 56 37.60 12.25 -6.80
CA ARG A 56 38.58 13.08 -7.52
C ARG A 56 38.36 12.99 -9.04
N THR A 57 38.42 14.13 -9.71
CA THR A 57 38.38 14.20 -11.18
C THR A 57 39.80 14.51 -11.68
N GLY A 58 40.51 13.49 -12.17
CA GLY A 58 41.83 13.65 -12.78
C GLY A 58 42.94 12.79 -12.19
N SER A 59 44.11 12.85 -12.84
CA SER A 59 45.34 12.13 -12.45
C SER A 59 45.80 12.54 -11.05
N PHE A 60 46.40 11.58 -10.32
CA PHE A 60 47.02 11.86 -9.03
C PHE A 60 48.23 12.77 -9.25
N ASN A 61 48.19 13.98 -8.70
CA ASN A 61 49.31 14.91 -8.70
C ASN A 61 50.00 14.85 -7.34
N GLU A 62 51.24 14.37 -7.30
CA GLU A 62 52.10 14.42 -6.11
C GLU A 62 52.25 15.89 -5.67
N ALA A 63 51.99 16.17 -4.39
CA ALA A 63 52.12 17.53 -3.86
C ALA A 63 53.60 17.93 -3.77
N GLY A 64 53.99 19.03 -4.41
CA GLY A 64 55.37 19.57 -4.38
C GLY A 64 55.81 20.18 -3.04
N SER A 65 54.99 20.03 -1.98
CA SER A 65 55.28 20.51 -0.63
C SER A 65 54.64 19.58 0.40
N LEU A 66 55.25 19.52 1.60
CA LEU A 66 54.68 18.80 2.74
C LEU A 66 53.23 19.28 2.99
N PRO A 67 52.25 18.38 3.18
CA PRO A 67 50.88 18.76 3.44
C PRO A 67 50.78 19.59 4.73
N ALA A 68 50.07 20.72 4.68
CA ALA A 68 49.53 21.31 5.90
C ALA A 68 48.45 20.38 6.47
N SER A 69 48.15 20.48 7.78
CA SER A 69 47.13 19.68 8.49
C SER A 69 45.71 20.04 8.04
N THR A 70 45.34 19.77 6.79
CA THR A 70 44.11 20.28 6.17
C THR A 70 43.05 19.20 5.94
N GLY A 71 43.13 18.06 6.62
CA GLY A 71 42.11 17.01 6.50
C GLY A 71 41.78 16.40 7.86
N HIS A 72 40.60 15.81 7.96
CA HIS A 72 40.26 15.00 9.11
C HIS A 72 41.21 13.80 9.25
N THR A 73 41.53 13.44 10.48
CA THR A 73 42.26 12.23 10.80
C THR A 73 41.34 11.02 10.69
N LEU A 74 41.94 9.83 10.52
CA LEU A 74 41.19 8.57 10.61
C LEU A 74 40.47 8.43 11.96
N ASN A 75 41.04 8.98 13.04
CA ASN A 75 40.42 8.99 14.36
C ASN A 75 39.15 9.86 14.40
N GLU A 76 39.18 11.04 13.76
CA GLU A 76 38.01 11.92 13.67
C GLU A 76 36.90 11.31 12.81
N ILE A 77 37.25 10.61 11.73
CA ILE A 77 36.28 9.82 10.96
C ILE A 77 35.67 8.71 11.82
N MET A 78 36.50 7.94 12.54
CA MET A 78 36.01 6.84 13.37
C MET A 78 35.12 7.31 14.52
N ASN A 79 35.35 8.51 15.06
CA ASN A 79 34.47 9.12 16.05
C ASN A 79 33.09 9.52 15.50
N LYS A 80 32.99 9.74 14.18
CA LYS A 80 31.71 10.01 13.48
C LYS A 80 31.05 8.75 12.93
N ALA A 81 31.80 7.68 12.74
CA ALA A 81 31.23 6.40 12.39
C ALA A 81 30.26 5.96 13.50
N PRO A 82 29.07 5.43 13.14
CA PRO A 82 28.11 4.97 14.13
C PRO A 82 28.77 3.90 15.01
N ALA A 83 28.68 4.08 16.33
CA ALA A 83 29.05 3.02 17.27
C ALA A 83 28.17 1.79 17.03
N LEU A 84 28.70 0.61 17.36
CA LEU A 84 27.89 -0.62 17.39
C LEU A 84 26.76 -0.44 18.40
N ASP A 85 25.56 -0.14 17.92
CA ASP A 85 24.37 -0.02 18.75
C ASP A 85 23.69 -1.39 18.90
N ASN A 86 24.02 -2.08 19.98
CA ASN A 86 23.34 -3.32 20.39
C ASN A 86 22.06 -3.05 21.21
N SER A 87 21.71 -1.78 21.42
CA SER A 87 20.59 -1.35 22.24
C SER A 87 19.38 -0.90 21.41
N ASN A 88 19.58 -0.07 20.38
CA ASN A 88 18.51 0.55 19.58
C ASN A 88 18.83 0.56 18.07
N GLY A 89 18.91 -0.62 17.45
CA GLY A 89 18.68 -0.70 16.00
C GLY A 89 17.29 -0.14 15.67
N ALA A 90 17.13 0.49 14.50
CA ALA A 90 15.82 0.99 14.05
C ALA A 90 14.74 -0.07 14.24
N SER A 91 13.75 0.23 15.07
CA SER A 91 12.65 -0.67 15.38
C SER A 91 11.61 -0.63 14.25
N THR A 92 10.69 -1.59 14.23
CA THR A 92 9.64 -1.64 13.20
C THR A 92 8.75 -0.38 13.16
N SER A 93 8.66 0.38 14.25
CA SER A 93 7.95 1.66 14.31
C SER A 93 8.72 2.84 13.70
N ASP A 94 10.05 2.74 13.56
CA ASP A 94 10.88 3.82 13.03
C ASP A 94 10.95 3.81 11.49
N VAL A 95 10.54 2.70 10.88
CA VAL A 95 10.61 2.48 9.42
C VAL A 95 9.33 2.99 8.75
N LYS A 96 9.37 4.23 8.22
CA LYS A 96 8.33 4.77 7.33
C LYS A 96 8.48 4.28 5.89
N THR A 97 7.37 4.11 5.17
CA THR A 97 7.35 3.78 3.74
C THR A 97 8.22 4.75 2.93
N GLY A 98 9.17 4.20 2.15
CA GLY A 98 10.03 4.99 1.26
C GLY A 98 11.28 5.59 1.92
N LYS A 99 11.66 5.18 3.13
CA LYS A 99 12.91 5.61 3.80
C LYS A 99 13.91 4.46 3.89
N THR A 100 15.19 4.76 3.67
CA THR A 100 16.33 3.84 3.83
C THR A 100 17.01 4.06 5.18
N PHE A 101 17.32 2.97 5.88
CA PHE A 101 17.99 2.98 7.19
C PHE A 101 19.17 2.01 7.21
N TRP A 102 20.17 2.27 8.05
CA TRP A 102 21.29 1.37 8.31
C TRP A 102 20.95 0.46 9.50
N GLY A 103 21.02 -0.86 9.33
CA GLY A 103 20.73 -1.83 10.41
C GLY A 103 21.97 -2.59 10.85
N LEU A 104 22.34 -2.49 12.13
CA LEU A 104 23.51 -3.15 12.75
C LEU A 104 23.14 -4.44 13.50
N THR A 105 22.21 -5.24 13.00
CA THR A 105 21.92 -6.56 13.59
C THR A 105 22.71 -7.67 12.90
N ASN A 106 23.35 -8.52 13.72
CA ASN A 106 24.21 -9.64 13.34
C ASN A 106 23.62 -10.46 12.16
N GLY A 107 24.25 -10.36 10.99
CA GLY A 107 23.80 -10.95 9.73
C GLY A 107 24.47 -10.30 8.52
N GLN A 108 24.47 -10.98 7.37
CA GLN A 108 25.19 -10.53 6.16
C GLN A 108 24.80 -9.11 5.73
N TRP A 109 25.81 -8.33 5.34
CA TRP A 109 25.70 -6.98 4.78
C TRP A 109 24.84 -6.99 3.50
N GLY A 110 23.80 -6.15 3.42
CA GLY A 110 22.94 -6.06 2.24
C GLY A 110 21.59 -5.37 2.50
N LEU A 111 20.83 -5.13 1.43
CA LEU A 111 19.45 -4.62 1.47
C LEU A 111 18.60 -5.53 2.37
N LYS A 112 18.17 -5.02 3.52
CA LYS A 112 17.19 -5.71 4.36
C LYS A 112 15.79 -5.20 4.02
N THR A 113 14.94 -6.06 3.49
CA THR A 113 13.51 -5.81 3.35
C THR A 113 12.84 -6.10 4.68
N GLY A 114 12.31 -5.07 5.35
CA GLY A 114 11.44 -5.26 6.50
C GLY A 114 10.04 -5.63 6.03
N THR A 115 9.44 -6.67 6.62
CA THR A 115 7.99 -6.83 6.56
C THR A 115 7.42 -5.87 7.59
N GLY A 116 6.72 -4.83 7.13
CA GLY A 116 5.88 -4.03 8.04
C GLY A 116 4.95 -4.96 8.82
N ASN A 117 4.50 -4.52 9.99
CA ASN A 117 3.45 -5.23 10.72
C ASN A 117 2.33 -5.55 9.73
N ILE A 118 2.22 -6.82 9.36
CA ILE A 118 0.93 -7.36 8.98
C ILE A 118 0.09 -7.21 10.24
N SER A 119 -0.66 -6.11 10.32
CA SER A 119 -1.88 -6.05 11.11
C SER A 119 -2.64 -7.33 10.79
N SER A 120 -2.53 -8.35 11.65
CA SER A 120 -3.21 -9.64 11.51
C SER A 120 -3.41 -10.08 10.05
N ALA A 121 -2.31 -10.42 9.37
CA ALA A 121 -2.28 -11.34 8.22
C ALA A 121 -3.49 -11.32 7.28
N ASN A 122 -3.53 -10.51 6.21
CA ASN A 122 -4.36 -10.76 4.99
C ASN A 122 -5.76 -11.39 5.23
N LEU A 123 -6.41 -11.02 6.32
CA LEU A 123 -7.78 -11.36 6.63
C LEU A 123 -8.53 -10.07 6.38
N SER A 124 -9.57 -10.11 5.55
CA SER A 124 -10.56 -9.04 5.50
C SER A 124 -11.05 -8.85 6.94
N PRO A 125 -10.66 -7.78 7.65
CA PRO A 125 -10.90 -7.70 9.08
C PRO A 125 -12.41 -7.57 9.29
N VAL A 126 -13.02 -8.55 9.96
CA VAL A 126 -14.45 -8.48 10.28
C VAL A 126 -14.61 -7.53 11.46
N GLU A 127 -15.45 -6.53 11.28
CA GLU A 127 -15.74 -5.53 12.31
C GLU A 127 -16.43 -6.14 13.53
N LYS A 128 -16.34 -5.47 14.68
CA LYS A 128 -17.23 -5.78 15.81
C LYS A 128 -18.68 -5.54 15.40
N THR A 129 -19.58 -6.35 15.95
CA THR A 129 -21.01 -6.29 15.66
C THR A 129 -21.74 -5.11 16.31
N GLY A 130 -21.06 -4.32 17.15
CA GLY A 130 -21.66 -3.24 17.95
C GLY A 130 -22.38 -3.71 19.21
N GLN A 131 -22.67 -5.01 19.35
CA GLN A 131 -23.28 -5.58 20.55
C GLN A 131 -22.38 -5.37 21.78
N ALA A 132 -22.87 -4.56 22.73
CA ALA A 132 -22.17 -4.28 23.99
C ALA A 132 -22.72 -5.08 25.18
N THR A 133 -24.00 -5.46 25.13
CA THR A 133 -24.70 -6.23 26.16
C THR A 133 -24.48 -7.72 25.96
N SER A 134 -24.19 -8.44 27.03
CA SER A 134 -24.06 -9.90 27.02
C SER A 134 -25.34 -10.58 27.50
N TYR A 135 -25.71 -11.65 26.80
CA TYR A 135 -26.84 -12.54 27.09
C TYR A 135 -26.40 -13.98 27.40
N GLY A 136 -25.10 -14.28 27.29
CA GLY A 136 -24.58 -15.61 27.55
C GLY A 136 -23.05 -15.63 27.64
N THR A 137 -22.52 -16.66 28.29
CA THR A 137 -21.07 -16.86 28.33
C THR A 137 -20.55 -17.06 26.91
N ARG A 138 -19.52 -16.28 26.54
CA ARG A 138 -18.85 -16.35 25.22
C ARG A 138 -19.70 -15.87 24.03
N ASP A 139 -20.69 -15.01 24.25
CA ASP A 139 -21.37 -14.30 23.16
C ASP A 139 -20.57 -13.09 22.65
N ASP A 140 -21.06 -12.41 21.61
CA ASP A 140 -20.38 -11.25 21.02
C ASP A 140 -20.30 -10.06 21.98
N GLY A 141 -21.31 -9.89 22.86
CA GLY A 141 -21.30 -8.90 23.93
C GLY A 141 -20.18 -9.12 24.96
N VAL A 142 -19.76 -10.36 25.22
CA VAL A 142 -18.60 -10.70 26.06
C VAL A 142 -17.30 -10.68 25.27
N LEU A 143 -17.28 -11.32 24.10
CA LEU A 143 -16.04 -11.63 23.41
C LEU A 143 -15.48 -10.46 22.62
N LYS A 144 -16.35 -9.67 21.96
CA LYS A 144 -16.00 -8.48 21.16
C LYS A 144 -14.77 -8.68 20.26
N LYS A 145 -14.69 -9.83 19.56
CA LYS A 145 -13.48 -10.29 18.86
C LYS A 145 -13.22 -9.63 17.50
N GLY A 146 -14.21 -8.94 16.93
CA GLY A 146 -14.03 -8.18 15.70
C GLY A 146 -13.11 -6.97 15.86
N VAL A 147 -12.75 -6.35 14.74
CA VAL A 147 -11.99 -5.10 14.72
C VAL A 147 -12.85 -3.95 15.24
N ALA A 148 -12.29 -3.15 16.14
CA ALA A 148 -12.98 -1.98 16.65
C ALA A 148 -13.28 -1.00 15.51
N TRP A 149 -14.46 -0.39 15.53
CA TRP A 149 -14.79 0.67 14.60
C TRP A 149 -13.85 1.87 14.76
N ALA A 150 -13.63 2.56 13.65
CA ALA A 150 -13.02 3.88 13.61
C ALA A 150 -13.79 4.85 14.49
N SER A 151 -13.07 5.85 15.01
CA SER A 151 -13.63 6.92 15.82
C SER A 151 -13.10 8.26 15.29
N PRO A 152 -13.94 9.06 14.60
CA PRO A 152 -15.36 8.81 14.31
C PRO A 152 -15.57 7.67 13.31
N ARG A 153 -16.70 6.97 13.39
CA ARG A 153 -17.06 5.92 12.42
C ARG A 153 -17.46 6.51 11.08
N PHE A 154 -18.28 7.56 11.11
CA PHE A 154 -18.76 8.25 9.92
C PHE A 154 -18.30 9.71 9.93
N THR A 155 -17.90 10.21 8.77
CA THR A 155 -17.55 11.62 8.55
C THR A 155 -18.55 12.22 7.56
N ASP A 156 -19.31 13.22 7.99
CA ASP A 156 -20.11 14.03 7.08
C ASP A 156 -19.19 14.97 6.29
N ASN A 157 -19.24 14.88 4.96
CA ASN A 157 -18.40 15.69 4.09
C ASN A 157 -19.01 17.07 3.78
N GLY A 158 -20.22 17.35 4.26
CA GLY A 158 -20.90 18.65 4.09
C GLY A 158 -21.39 18.91 2.66
N ASN A 159 -21.31 17.92 1.77
CA ASN A 159 -21.65 18.00 0.35
C ASN A 159 -22.72 16.97 -0.07
N GLY A 160 -23.52 16.50 0.89
CA GLY A 160 -24.52 15.45 0.67
C GLY A 160 -23.98 14.03 0.74
N THR A 161 -22.70 13.84 1.08
CA THR A 161 -22.07 12.51 1.23
C THR A 161 -21.53 12.28 2.64
N VAL A 162 -21.41 11.00 2.99
CA VAL A 162 -20.86 10.53 4.26
C VAL A 162 -19.78 9.49 3.98
N THR A 163 -18.58 9.69 4.51
CA THR A 163 -17.49 8.71 4.44
C THR A 163 -17.60 7.73 5.62
N ASP A 164 -17.62 6.44 5.33
CA ASP A 164 -17.44 5.38 6.31
C ASP A 164 -15.94 5.13 6.53
N ASN A 165 -15.41 5.55 7.68
CA ASN A 165 -13.97 5.48 7.96
C ASN A 165 -13.49 4.04 8.24
N ASN A 166 -14.39 3.07 8.41
CA ASN A 166 -13.99 1.66 8.52
C ASN A 166 -13.67 1.05 7.16
N THR A 167 -14.51 1.35 6.15
CA THR A 167 -14.44 0.72 4.83
C THR A 167 -13.80 1.61 3.77
N GLY A 168 -13.73 2.91 4.03
CA GLY A 168 -13.36 3.93 3.04
C GLY A 168 -14.46 4.21 2.01
N LEU A 169 -15.63 3.57 2.11
CA LEU A 169 -16.74 3.80 1.19
C LEU A 169 -17.41 5.16 1.44
N ILE A 170 -17.95 5.75 0.37
CA ILE A 170 -18.70 7.01 0.44
C ILE A 170 -20.17 6.70 0.15
N TRP A 171 -21.03 7.11 1.06
CA TRP A 171 -22.47 6.86 1.04
C TRP A 171 -23.25 8.16 0.82
N LEU A 172 -24.41 8.06 0.17
CA LEU A 172 -25.34 9.18 0.06
C LEU A 172 -25.89 9.52 1.45
N LYS A 173 -25.92 10.81 1.83
CA LYS A 173 -26.40 11.22 3.16
C LYS A 173 -27.90 11.01 3.36
N ASP A 174 -28.71 11.18 2.32
CA ASP A 174 -30.15 10.91 2.32
C ASP A 174 -30.45 9.48 1.85
N ALA A 175 -30.76 8.59 2.79
CA ALA A 175 -31.07 7.19 2.54
C ALA A 175 -32.47 6.96 1.91
N ASN A 176 -33.26 8.01 1.67
CA ASN A 176 -34.59 7.93 1.07
C ASN A 176 -34.75 8.85 -0.16
N CYS A 177 -33.65 9.23 -0.81
CA CYS A 177 -33.75 10.14 -1.96
C CYS A 177 -34.70 9.63 -3.08
N PHE A 178 -34.79 8.32 -3.29
CA PHE A 178 -35.58 7.74 -4.38
C PHE A 178 -36.94 7.17 -3.98
N SER A 179 -37.27 7.14 -2.68
CA SER A 179 -38.37 6.30 -2.14
C SER A 179 -38.20 4.81 -2.51
N ALA A 180 -39.17 3.99 -2.14
CA ALA A 180 -39.19 2.59 -2.52
C ALA A 180 -39.26 2.40 -4.05
N LYS A 181 -38.44 1.49 -4.59
CA LYS A 181 -38.30 1.19 -6.02
C LYS A 181 -38.12 -0.31 -6.24
N THR A 182 -38.57 -0.78 -7.41
CA THR A 182 -38.24 -2.14 -7.86
C THR A 182 -36.74 -2.26 -8.11
N TRP A 183 -36.19 -3.47 -8.03
CA TRP A 183 -34.74 -3.67 -8.06
C TRP A 183 -34.07 -3.07 -9.31
N THR A 184 -34.68 -3.27 -10.48
CA THR A 184 -34.18 -2.70 -11.75
C THR A 184 -34.20 -1.17 -11.77
N LEU A 185 -35.26 -0.56 -11.21
CA LEU A 185 -35.36 0.90 -11.11
C LEU A 185 -34.40 1.46 -10.05
N ALA A 186 -34.17 0.73 -8.96
CA ALA A 186 -33.22 1.11 -7.93
C ALA A 186 -31.78 1.14 -8.48
N LEU A 187 -31.40 0.12 -9.26
CA LEU A 187 -30.11 0.09 -9.97
C LEU A 187 -29.92 1.28 -10.90
N SER A 188 -30.91 1.55 -11.76
CA SER A 188 -30.82 2.67 -12.69
C SER A 188 -30.81 4.02 -11.98
N SER A 189 -31.57 4.17 -10.90
CA SER A 189 -31.60 5.39 -10.08
C SER A 189 -30.23 5.66 -9.45
N CYS A 190 -29.57 4.64 -8.90
CA CYS A 190 -28.22 4.79 -8.34
C CYS A 190 -27.20 5.15 -9.42
N ASN A 191 -27.22 4.46 -10.57
CA ASN A 191 -26.27 4.71 -11.65
C ASN A 191 -26.45 6.09 -12.30
N ASN A 192 -27.66 6.66 -12.25
CA ASN A 192 -27.93 7.99 -12.79
C ASN A 192 -27.77 9.12 -11.76
N LEU A 193 -27.45 8.80 -10.50
CA LEU A 193 -27.26 9.80 -9.45
C LEU A 193 -26.03 10.67 -9.75
N ALA A 194 -26.20 11.98 -9.64
CA ALA A 194 -25.18 12.97 -9.90
C ALA A 194 -25.36 14.19 -8.97
N SER A 195 -24.31 15.00 -8.88
CA SER A 195 -24.32 16.28 -8.16
C SER A 195 -25.47 17.17 -8.63
N GLY A 196 -26.13 17.85 -7.69
CA GLY A 196 -27.34 18.64 -7.91
C GLY A 196 -28.65 17.88 -7.61
N SER A 197 -28.59 16.56 -7.37
CA SER A 197 -29.72 15.75 -6.90
C SER A 197 -29.47 15.25 -5.48
N CYS A 198 -30.52 14.89 -4.73
CA CYS A 198 -30.39 14.28 -3.39
C CYS A 198 -29.53 15.09 -2.39
N GLY A 199 -29.45 16.42 -2.56
CA GLY A 199 -28.59 17.28 -1.73
C GLY A 199 -27.09 17.18 -2.03
N LEU A 200 -26.69 16.50 -3.12
CA LEU A 200 -25.29 16.38 -3.53
C LEU A 200 -24.73 17.68 -4.10
N THR A 201 -23.55 18.06 -3.62
CA THR A 201 -22.72 19.14 -4.17
C THR A 201 -21.27 18.69 -4.31
N ASP A 202 -21.05 17.40 -4.58
CA ASP A 202 -19.74 16.72 -4.59
C ASP A 202 -19.11 16.61 -5.99
N SER A 203 -19.72 17.25 -6.99
CA SER A 203 -19.31 17.18 -8.41
C SER A 203 -19.36 15.78 -9.03
N SER A 204 -20.05 14.83 -8.41
CA SER A 204 -20.23 13.50 -9.00
C SER A 204 -21.07 13.58 -10.28
N VAL A 205 -20.82 12.66 -11.19
CA VAL A 205 -21.58 12.46 -12.43
C VAL A 205 -22.26 11.09 -12.44
N ALA A 206 -23.19 10.88 -13.38
CA ALA A 206 -23.80 9.58 -13.57
C ALA A 206 -22.73 8.51 -13.83
N GLY A 207 -22.84 7.38 -13.14
CA GLY A 207 -21.87 6.28 -13.16
C GLY A 207 -20.90 6.27 -11.99
N ASP A 208 -20.72 7.39 -11.27
CA ASP A 208 -19.88 7.43 -10.07
C ASP A 208 -20.55 6.68 -8.90
N TRP A 209 -21.87 6.81 -8.80
CA TRP A 209 -22.69 6.16 -7.81
C TRP A 209 -23.21 4.82 -8.32
N ARG A 210 -23.33 3.86 -7.41
CA ARG A 210 -23.92 2.57 -7.69
C ARG A 210 -24.71 2.06 -6.49
N MET A 211 -25.49 1.03 -6.76
CA MET A 211 -26.12 0.26 -5.71
C MET A 211 -25.08 -0.61 -4.98
N PRO A 212 -25.10 -0.66 -3.63
CA PRO A 212 -24.15 -1.44 -2.84
C PRO A 212 -24.40 -2.93 -3.06
N ASN A 213 -23.34 -3.74 -3.00
CA ASN A 213 -23.52 -5.19 -2.87
C ASN A 213 -23.92 -5.53 -1.42
N VAL A 214 -24.42 -6.76 -1.19
CA VAL A 214 -24.95 -7.14 0.13
C VAL A 214 -23.91 -7.06 1.24
N ASN A 215 -22.63 -7.30 0.94
CA ASN A 215 -21.56 -7.24 1.93
C ASN A 215 -21.23 -5.79 2.31
N GLU A 216 -21.23 -4.87 1.34
CA GLU A 216 -21.05 -3.44 1.59
C GLU A 216 -22.21 -2.85 2.39
N LEU A 217 -23.45 -3.20 2.06
CA LEU A 217 -24.60 -2.73 2.83
C LEU A 217 -24.60 -3.29 4.25
N SER A 218 -24.15 -4.54 4.42
CA SER A 218 -24.02 -5.18 5.73
C SER A 218 -23.00 -4.48 6.64
N THR A 219 -22.01 -3.77 6.08
CA THR A 219 -21.02 -3.08 6.93
C THR A 219 -21.66 -1.97 7.75
N LEU A 220 -22.74 -1.34 7.28
CA LEU A 220 -23.43 -0.28 8.01
C LEU A 220 -24.10 -0.74 9.31
N ILE A 221 -24.36 -2.04 9.45
CA ILE A 221 -25.22 -2.58 10.51
C ILE A 221 -24.54 -2.55 11.88
N ASP A 222 -25.31 -2.14 12.89
CA ASP A 222 -24.99 -2.25 14.32
C ASP A 222 -26.01 -3.19 14.98
N TYR A 223 -25.60 -4.43 15.26
CA TYR A 223 -26.43 -5.45 15.92
C TYR A 223 -26.66 -5.18 17.41
N GLY A 224 -26.01 -4.17 17.99
CA GLY A 224 -26.34 -3.63 19.31
C GLY A 224 -27.57 -2.72 19.29
N ARG A 225 -28.14 -2.43 18.11
CA ARG A 225 -29.23 -1.47 17.91
C ARG A 225 -30.38 -2.07 17.10
N TYR A 226 -31.52 -1.41 17.19
CA TYR A 226 -32.74 -1.78 16.49
C TYR A 226 -33.52 -0.52 16.12
N ASN A 227 -34.27 -0.57 15.01
CA ASN A 227 -35.15 0.52 14.54
C ASN A 227 -34.54 1.94 14.54
N PRO A 228 -33.49 2.22 13.74
CA PRO A 228 -32.77 1.29 12.85
C PRO A 228 -31.54 0.63 13.52
N ALA A 229 -31.10 -0.50 12.96
CA ALA A 229 -29.86 -1.19 13.32
C ALA A 229 -28.62 -0.48 12.72
N LEU A 230 -28.43 0.80 13.07
CA LEU A 230 -27.30 1.64 12.66
C LEU A 230 -26.64 2.28 13.89
N PRO A 231 -25.32 2.58 13.86
CA PRO A 231 -24.62 3.25 14.96
C PRO A 231 -25.26 4.56 15.41
N SER A 232 -25.19 4.87 16.70
CA SER A 232 -25.59 6.21 17.21
C SER A 232 -24.81 7.32 16.53
N GLU A 233 -25.43 8.51 16.51
CA GLU A 233 -24.80 9.74 16.03
C GLU A 233 -24.33 9.63 14.57
N HIS A 234 -24.89 8.69 13.79
CA HIS A 234 -24.62 8.65 12.36
C HIS A 234 -25.16 9.94 11.69
N PRO A 235 -24.45 10.50 10.71
CA PRO A 235 -24.89 11.73 10.03
C PRO A 235 -25.98 11.49 8.97
N PHE A 236 -26.37 10.23 8.75
CA PHE A 236 -27.37 9.87 7.74
C PHE A 236 -28.76 10.43 8.07
N THR A 237 -29.49 10.77 7.02
CA THR A 237 -30.85 11.31 7.04
C THR A 237 -31.76 10.44 6.20
N GLY A 238 -33.09 10.57 6.39
CA GLY A 238 -34.06 9.80 5.60
C GLY A 238 -34.04 8.29 5.85
N VAL A 239 -33.26 7.77 6.80
CA VAL A 239 -33.18 6.34 7.09
C VAL A 239 -34.56 5.78 7.46
N GLN A 240 -34.97 4.71 6.76
CA GLN A 240 -36.19 3.98 7.03
C GLN A 240 -35.86 2.68 7.76
N SER A 241 -36.63 2.29 8.77
CA SER A 241 -36.50 0.97 9.39
C SER A 241 -37.22 -0.09 8.54
N HIS A 242 -36.77 -0.27 7.31
CA HIS A 242 -37.34 -1.19 6.33
C HIS A 242 -36.24 -1.88 5.49
N LEU A 243 -36.64 -2.53 4.39
CA LEU A 243 -35.78 -3.33 3.54
C LEU A 243 -35.04 -2.39 2.58
N TYR A 244 -33.75 -2.64 2.44
CA TYR A 244 -32.88 -1.95 1.50
C TYR A 244 -32.29 -2.96 0.53
N TRP A 245 -32.55 -2.75 -0.75
CA TRP A 245 -32.01 -3.61 -1.79
C TRP A 245 -30.48 -3.53 -1.87
N SER A 246 -29.84 -4.66 -2.15
CA SER A 246 -28.47 -4.73 -2.65
C SER A 246 -28.42 -5.05 -4.15
N SER A 247 -27.28 -4.83 -4.79
CA SER A 247 -27.01 -5.22 -6.19
C SER A 247 -26.72 -6.71 -6.36
N SER A 248 -26.69 -7.48 -5.27
CA SER A 248 -26.37 -8.91 -5.29
C SER A 248 -27.61 -9.73 -5.69
N THR A 249 -27.54 -10.45 -6.81
CA THR A 249 -28.59 -11.39 -7.23
C THR A 249 -28.46 -12.71 -6.48
N ASN A 250 -29.59 -13.34 -6.13
CA ASN A 250 -29.59 -14.68 -5.56
C ASN A 250 -29.18 -15.69 -6.65
N ALA A 251 -28.12 -16.46 -6.40
CA ALA A 251 -27.58 -17.42 -7.34
C ALA A 251 -28.51 -18.62 -7.60
N SER A 252 -29.32 -19.04 -6.62
CA SER A 252 -30.27 -20.14 -6.80
C SER A 252 -31.55 -19.73 -7.53
N SER A 253 -31.87 -18.43 -7.54
CA SER A 253 -33.02 -17.89 -8.27
C SER A 253 -32.77 -16.45 -8.69
N THR A 254 -32.49 -16.25 -9.98
CA THR A 254 -32.08 -14.95 -10.53
C THR A 254 -33.19 -13.89 -10.54
N ASN A 255 -34.44 -14.30 -10.31
CA ASN A 255 -35.59 -13.42 -10.08
C ASN A 255 -35.56 -12.74 -8.70
N TYR A 256 -34.69 -13.19 -7.80
CA TYR A 256 -34.53 -12.65 -6.46
C TYR A 256 -33.20 -11.88 -6.33
N ALA A 257 -33.17 -10.90 -5.44
CA ALA A 257 -31.97 -10.19 -5.03
C ALA A 257 -31.86 -10.20 -3.50
N TRP A 258 -30.65 -10.04 -2.98
CA TRP A 258 -30.43 -9.90 -1.55
C TRP A 258 -30.76 -8.47 -1.08
N ASP A 259 -31.29 -8.36 0.12
CA ASP A 259 -31.67 -7.10 0.76
C ASP A 259 -31.46 -7.18 2.27
N ILE A 260 -31.39 -6.03 2.94
CA ILE A 260 -31.15 -5.95 4.38
C ILE A 260 -32.29 -5.20 5.05
N TYR A 261 -32.85 -5.79 6.10
CA TYR A 261 -33.88 -5.18 6.92
C TYR A 261 -33.26 -4.31 8.00
N LEU A 262 -33.32 -2.98 7.86
CA LEU A 262 -32.69 -2.07 8.83
C LEU A 262 -33.41 -2.01 10.19
N SER A 263 -34.51 -2.72 10.41
CA SER A 263 -35.10 -2.85 11.74
C SER A 263 -34.15 -3.59 12.70
N ASP A 264 -33.51 -4.66 12.21
CA ASP A 264 -32.73 -5.62 13.01
C ASP A 264 -31.42 -6.08 12.35
N GLY A 265 -31.15 -5.65 11.11
CA GLY A 265 -29.93 -5.97 10.37
C GLY A 265 -29.96 -7.34 9.68
N TYR A 266 -31.11 -8.00 9.58
CA TYR A 266 -31.21 -9.29 8.89
C TYR A 266 -31.05 -9.17 7.38
N VAL A 267 -30.34 -10.14 6.80
CA VAL A 267 -30.20 -10.30 5.36
C VAL A 267 -31.30 -11.24 4.86
N TYR A 268 -32.12 -10.78 3.93
CA TYR A 268 -33.15 -11.57 3.24
C TYR A 268 -32.86 -11.63 1.74
N ASN A 269 -33.71 -12.33 1.01
CA ASN A 269 -33.76 -12.24 -0.43
C ASN A 269 -35.20 -12.24 -0.94
N ASP A 270 -35.55 -11.21 -1.71
CA ASP A 270 -36.90 -11.03 -2.21
C ASP A 270 -36.98 -10.90 -3.73
N ASN A 271 -38.19 -11.07 -4.26
CA ASN A 271 -38.44 -10.97 -5.69
C ASN A 271 -38.17 -9.54 -6.18
N LYS A 272 -37.41 -9.41 -7.28
CA LYS A 272 -37.00 -8.12 -7.87
C LYS A 272 -38.17 -7.21 -8.29
N THR A 273 -39.40 -7.74 -8.33
CA THR A 273 -40.63 -6.98 -8.60
C THR A 273 -41.16 -6.20 -7.39
N TYR A 274 -40.72 -6.50 -6.17
CA TYR A 274 -41.09 -5.74 -4.98
C TYR A 274 -40.37 -4.40 -4.90
N ALA A 275 -41.01 -3.43 -4.25
CA ALA A 275 -40.50 -2.08 -4.11
C ALA A 275 -39.91 -1.86 -2.71
N TYR A 276 -38.60 -1.68 -2.63
CA TYR A 276 -37.86 -1.41 -1.38
C TYR A 276 -36.92 -0.22 -1.55
N TYR A 277 -36.34 0.25 -0.45
CA TYR A 277 -35.43 1.39 -0.45
C TYR A 277 -34.07 1.00 -1.02
N VAL A 278 -33.24 1.99 -1.37
CA VAL A 278 -31.87 1.76 -1.85
C VAL A 278 -30.96 2.87 -1.33
N TRP A 279 -29.74 2.48 -0.99
CA TRP A 279 -28.75 3.39 -0.43
C TRP A 279 -27.51 3.46 -1.31
N PRO A 280 -27.37 4.50 -2.16
CA PRO A 280 -26.25 4.60 -3.08
C PRO A 280 -24.89 4.66 -2.37
N VAL A 281 -23.91 3.99 -2.97
CA VAL A 281 -22.52 3.96 -2.52
C VAL A 281 -21.58 4.21 -3.69
N ARG A 282 -20.39 4.74 -3.40
CA ARG A 282 -19.25 4.79 -4.32
C ARG A 282 -17.94 4.49 -3.61
N GLY A 283 -16.90 4.23 -4.39
CA GLY A 283 -15.55 4.00 -3.85
C GLY A 283 -14.99 5.22 -3.12
N GLY A 284 -14.06 4.95 -2.20
CA GLY A 284 -13.27 5.99 -1.54
C GLY A 284 -12.27 6.65 -2.49
N GLN A 285 -11.85 7.87 -2.14
CA GLN A 285 -10.75 8.59 -2.79
C GLN A 285 -9.39 8.13 -2.28
#